data_AF-A0A428SM48-F1
#
_entry.id   AF-A0A428SM48-F1
#
_cell.length_a   1.000
_cell.length_b   1.000
_cell.length_c   1.000
_cell.angle_alpha   90.00
_cell.angle_beta   90.00
_cell.angle_gamma   90.00
#
_symmetry.space_group_name_H-M   'P 1'
#
loop_
_entity.id
_entity.type
_entity.pdbx_description
1 polymer ?
#
loop_
_entity_poly.entity_id
_entity_poly.type
_entity_poly.pdbx_seq_one_letter_code
_entity_poly.pdbx_strand_id
1 'polypeptide(L)'
;MAAWKLGPAIATGNCVVIKAAEQTPLSILYLATLFKEAGYPKGIVNVINGHGRDAGAALASHMGVDKIAFTGGKSPLVVFEDADLDKAAYWGHIGIMSNAGQVCTANSRIFVHEKIYDDFLRRFLETAASAKVGDPFAADTFQGPQVSQTQRDNILRYIELGKSEGATLALGGKVHETAGNGKGYFVEPTVFTNVKDDMAIYREEIFGPVAAVLSFKTEEEVVWPKGLKKATVLALGYDAMMYKIEEVVRRANDTFFGLGAALFTKDVSRVHRITRKMQSGTVWVNSSNNSDIRAPFGGFKQSGIGRECGHAGIEAYTNIKTVYITLD
;
A
#
# COMPACT_ATOMS: atom_id res chain seq x y z
N MET A 1 -8.82 1.98 11.03
CA MET A 1 -8.29 0.59 11.09
C MET A 1 -8.62 -0.17 12.38
N ALA A 2 -8.82 0.45 13.55
CA ALA A 2 -9.13 -0.29 14.80
C ALA A 2 -10.30 -1.29 14.66
N ALA A 3 -11.35 -0.93 13.94
CA ALA A 3 -12.50 -1.80 13.68
C ALA A 3 -12.12 -3.12 12.95
N TRP A 4 -11.12 -3.12 12.07
CA TRP A 4 -10.65 -4.32 11.36
C TRP A 4 -10.00 -5.34 12.32
N LYS A 5 -9.51 -4.88 13.47
CA LYS A 5 -8.96 -5.73 14.54
C LYS A 5 -10.04 -6.12 15.55
N LEU A 6 -10.76 -5.12 16.05
CA LEU A 6 -11.74 -5.30 17.13
C LEU A 6 -12.94 -6.14 16.69
N GLY A 7 -13.46 -5.90 15.47
CA GLY A 7 -14.64 -6.59 14.96
C GLY A 7 -14.53 -8.11 14.98
N PRO A 8 -13.59 -8.72 14.23
CA PRO A 8 -13.44 -10.17 14.21
C PRO A 8 -13.00 -10.75 15.56
N ALA A 9 -12.15 -10.05 16.32
CA ALA A 9 -11.71 -10.50 17.64
C ALA A 9 -12.89 -10.63 18.62
N ILE A 10 -13.73 -9.60 18.70
CA ILE A 10 -14.92 -9.60 19.56
C ILE A 10 -15.94 -10.64 19.07
N ALA A 11 -16.18 -10.71 17.76
CA ALA A 11 -17.12 -11.67 17.17
C ALA A 11 -16.77 -13.14 17.45
N THR A 12 -15.49 -13.43 17.66
CA THR A 12 -14.97 -14.77 18.00
C THR A 12 -14.81 -15.00 19.50
N GLY A 13 -15.20 -14.03 20.34
CA GLY A 13 -15.18 -14.15 21.80
C GLY A 13 -13.84 -13.84 22.47
N ASN A 14 -12.91 -13.17 21.76
CA ASN A 14 -11.62 -12.80 22.34
C ASN A 14 -11.72 -11.56 23.25
N CYS A 15 -10.84 -11.50 24.26
CA CYS A 15 -10.50 -10.26 24.94
C CYS A 15 -9.37 -9.55 24.19
N VAL A 16 -9.41 -8.23 24.11
CA VAL A 16 -8.46 -7.45 23.30
C VAL A 16 -7.75 -6.39 24.14
N VAL A 17 -6.43 -6.32 23.97
CA VAL A 17 -5.60 -5.16 24.34
C VAL A 17 -5.13 -4.52 23.05
N ILE A 18 -5.52 -3.25 22.81
CA ILE A 18 -5.17 -2.52 21.60
C ILE A 18 -4.40 -1.25 21.95
N LYS A 19 -3.22 -1.08 21.35
CA LYS A 19 -2.44 0.16 21.48
C LYS A 19 -2.79 1.11 20.33
N ALA A 20 -3.17 2.34 20.67
CA ALA A 20 -3.29 3.41 19.68
C ALA A 20 -1.91 3.91 19.22
N ALA A 21 -1.81 4.41 17.98
CA ALA A 21 -0.68 5.23 17.60
C ALA A 21 -0.63 6.50 18.47
N GLU A 22 0.55 6.86 18.95
CA GLU A 22 0.73 7.99 19.87
C GLU A 22 0.35 9.34 19.24
N GLN A 23 0.40 9.45 17.91
CA GLN A 23 0.01 10.64 17.16
C GLN A 23 -1.51 10.79 17.04
N THR A 24 -2.27 9.69 17.09
CA THR A 24 -3.73 9.70 16.79
C THR A 24 -4.57 8.85 17.76
N PRO A 25 -4.51 9.10 19.09
CA PRO A 25 -5.22 8.26 20.05
C PRO A 25 -6.70 8.61 20.26
N LEU A 26 -7.13 9.81 19.89
CA LEU A 26 -8.40 10.38 20.37
C LEU A 26 -9.63 9.58 19.92
N SER A 27 -9.68 9.14 18.66
CA SER A 27 -10.85 8.44 18.12
C SER A 27 -11.08 7.07 18.76
N ILE A 28 -10.02 6.32 19.05
CA ILE A 28 -10.14 5.02 19.72
C ILE A 28 -10.42 5.16 21.21
N LEU A 29 -9.92 6.22 21.86
CA LEU A 29 -10.29 6.54 23.24
C LEU A 29 -11.77 6.93 23.35
N TYR A 30 -12.30 7.69 22.38
CA TYR A 30 -13.73 7.96 22.31
C TYR A 30 -14.53 6.67 22.04
N LEU A 31 -14.08 5.82 21.12
CA LEU A 31 -14.71 4.51 20.89
C LEU A 31 -14.76 3.65 22.17
N ALA A 32 -13.75 3.74 23.04
CA ALA A 32 -13.75 3.04 24.33
C ALA A 32 -14.91 3.45 25.24
N THR A 33 -15.36 4.72 25.20
CA THR A 33 -16.54 5.15 25.97
C THR A 33 -17.81 4.51 25.45
N LEU A 34 -17.91 4.30 24.13
CA LEU A 34 -19.05 3.64 23.49
C LEU A 34 -19.12 2.15 23.84
N PHE A 35 -17.99 1.46 23.98
CA PHE A 35 -18.00 0.06 24.47
C PHE A 35 -18.56 -0.04 25.89
N LYS A 36 -18.21 0.91 26.76
CA LYS A 36 -18.75 0.99 28.12
C LYS A 36 -20.25 1.26 28.10
N GLU A 37 -20.70 2.19 27.27
CA GLU A 37 -22.12 2.53 27.10
C GLU A 37 -22.92 1.34 26.57
N ALA A 38 -22.36 0.60 25.61
CA ALA A 38 -22.95 -0.62 25.05
C ALA A 38 -22.99 -1.80 26.06
N GLY A 39 -22.47 -1.63 27.28
CA GLY A 39 -22.57 -2.64 28.35
C GLY A 39 -21.57 -3.79 28.21
N TYR A 40 -20.45 -3.60 27.51
CA TYR A 40 -19.42 -4.64 27.43
C TYR A 40 -18.87 -4.98 28.83
N PRO A 41 -18.66 -6.27 29.16
CA PRO A 41 -18.04 -6.66 30.42
C PRO A 41 -16.65 -6.03 30.59
N LYS A 42 -16.25 -5.81 31.85
CA LYS A 42 -14.93 -5.29 32.19
C LYS A 42 -13.83 -6.21 31.65
N GLY A 43 -12.81 -5.64 31.01
CA GLY A 43 -11.65 -6.36 30.50
C GLY A 43 -11.79 -6.94 29.09
N ILE A 44 -12.97 -6.86 28.45
CA ILE A 44 -13.14 -7.35 27.07
C ILE A 44 -12.39 -6.47 26.06
N VAL A 45 -12.47 -5.16 26.20
CA VAL A 45 -11.73 -4.21 25.36
C VAL A 45 -10.90 -3.29 26.25
N ASN A 46 -9.58 -3.33 26.07
CA ASN A 46 -8.62 -2.52 26.81
C ASN A 46 -7.84 -1.68 25.81
N VAL A 47 -8.05 -0.36 25.84
CA VAL A 47 -7.32 0.57 24.98
C VAL A 47 -6.17 1.15 25.78
N ILE A 48 -4.95 1.01 25.26
CA ILE A 48 -3.74 1.55 25.88
C ILE A 48 -3.05 2.57 24.97
N ASN A 49 -2.37 3.52 25.60
CA ASN A 49 -1.58 4.55 24.95
C ASN A 49 -0.13 4.45 25.42
N GLY A 50 0.79 5.05 24.66
CA GLY A 50 2.22 5.10 24.99
C GLY A 50 3.07 5.03 23.74
N HIS A 51 4.38 5.18 23.85
CA HIS A 51 5.28 5.11 22.70
C HIS A 51 5.49 3.68 22.22
N GLY A 52 5.79 3.51 20.92
CA GLY A 52 6.09 2.20 20.35
C GLY A 52 7.22 1.45 21.06
N ARG A 53 8.30 2.17 21.42
CA ARG A 53 9.47 1.62 22.15
C ARG A 53 9.16 1.05 23.53
N ASP A 54 8.08 1.51 24.17
CA ASP A 54 7.74 1.12 25.54
C ASP A 54 6.46 0.27 25.52
N ALA A 55 5.30 0.89 25.26
CA ALA A 55 4.00 0.21 25.27
C ALA A 55 3.85 -0.78 24.11
N GLY A 56 4.37 -0.46 22.93
CA GLY A 56 4.35 -1.36 21.78
C GLY A 56 5.24 -2.58 21.97
N ALA A 57 6.49 -2.37 22.41
CA ALA A 57 7.45 -3.42 22.70
C ALA A 57 6.97 -4.36 23.82
N ALA A 58 6.40 -3.80 24.89
CA ALA A 58 5.80 -4.59 25.96
C ALA A 58 4.65 -5.47 25.44
N LEU A 59 3.73 -4.90 24.66
CA LEU A 59 2.62 -5.66 24.07
C LEU A 59 3.12 -6.76 23.12
N ALA A 60 4.12 -6.47 22.30
CA ALA A 60 4.64 -7.40 21.31
C ALA A 60 5.46 -8.57 21.90
N SER A 61 6.02 -8.39 23.11
CA SER A 61 6.84 -9.40 23.78
C SER A 61 6.10 -10.12 24.93
N HIS A 62 4.86 -9.76 25.21
CA HIS A 62 4.12 -10.32 26.33
C HIS A 62 3.68 -11.76 26.03
N MET A 63 4.04 -12.71 26.89
CA MET A 63 3.77 -14.14 26.70
C MET A 63 2.29 -14.52 26.65
N GLY A 64 1.39 -13.65 27.13
CA GLY A 64 -0.06 -13.81 27.04
C GLY A 64 -0.70 -13.16 25.81
N VAL A 65 0.08 -12.66 24.84
CA VAL A 65 -0.44 -12.12 23.58
C VAL A 65 -0.34 -13.19 22.50
N ASP A 66 -1.49 -13.65 22.03
CA ASP A 66 -1.56 -14.73 21.05
C ASP A 66 -1.36 -14.25 19.60
N LYS A 67 -1.46 -12.94 19.34
CA LYS A 67 -1.44 -12.39 17.98
C LYS A 67 -0.98 -10.92 17.91
N ILE A 68 -0.17 -10.62 16.89
CA ILE A 68 0.26 -9.26 16.51
C ILE A 68 -0.01 -9.05 15.02
N ALA A 69 -0.37 -7.82 14.62
CA ALA A 69 -0.65 -7.48 13.22
C ALA A 69 -0.03 -6.12 12.84
N PHE A 70 0.74 -6.09 11.74
CA PHE A 70 1.41 -4.92 11.17
C PHE A 70 1.26 -4.91 9.64
N THR A 71 1.27 -3.74 9.01
CA THR A 71 1.06 -3.58 7.55
C THR A 71 1.95 -2.48 6.96
N GLY A 72 2.51 -2.69 5.77
CA GLY A 72 3.25 -1.71 4.97
C GLY A 72 3.44 -2.17 3.52
N GLY A 73 3.84 -1.28 2.59
CA GLY A 73 3.89 -1.65 1.17
C GLY A 73 4.66 -0.73 0.20
N LYS A 74 4.84 -1.22 -1.02
CA LYS A 74 5.35 -0.45 -2.19
C LYS A 74 4.55 -0.82 -3.44
N SER A 75 3.25 -0.56 -3.38
CA SER A 75 2.26 -1.10 -4.31
C SER A 75 2.44 -0.54 -5.73
N PRO A 76 2.47 -1.39 -6.76
CA PRO A 76 2.53 -0.96 -8.15
C PRO A 76 1.15 -0.54 -8.67
N LEU A 77 1.12 0.38 -9.63
CA LEU A 77 -0.01 0.62 -10.54
C LEU A 77 0.51 0.47 -11.96
N VAL A 78 -0.18 -0.32 -12.78
CA VAL A 78 0.24 -0.64 -14.15
C VAL A 78 -0.81 -0.15 -15.14
N VAL A 79 -0.40 0.62 -16.15
CA VAL A 79 -1.27 1.17 -17.21
C VAL A 79 -0.84 0.63 -18.56
N PHE A 80 -1.71 -0.19 -19.18
CA PHE A 80 -1.49 -0.76 -20.51
C PHE A 80 -1.97 0.18 -21.63
N GLU A 81 -1.47 -0.05 -22.84
CA GLU A 81 -1.76 0.79 -24.02
C GLU A 81 -3.25 0.92 -24.36
N ASP A 82 -4.07 -0.05 -23.97
CA ASP A 82 -5.52 -0.07 -24.23
C ASP A 82 -6.34 0.57 -23.10
N ALA A 83 -5.70 1.05 -22.04
CA ALA A 83 -6.35 1.62 -20.88
C ALA A 83 -7.15 2.88 -21.21
N ASP A 84 -8.16 3.16 -20.39
CA ASP A 84 -8.80 4.47 -20.31
C ASP A 84 -7.88 5.41 -19.52
N LEU A 85 -7.21 6.34 -20.21
CA LEU A 85 -6.18 7.19 -19.61
C LEU A 85 -6.75 8.20 -18.61
N ASP A 86 -7.98 8.66 -18.78
CA ASP A 86 -8.63 9.58 -17.83
C ASP A 86 -8.92 8.86 -16.52
N LYS A 87 -9.45 7.64 -16.60
CA LYS A 87 -9.65 6.80 -15.41
C LYS A 87 -8.33 6.40 -14.76
N ALA A 88 -7.32 6.05 -15.56
CA ALA A 88 -6.01 5.69 -15.05
C ALA A 88 -5.33 6.85 -14.33
N ALA A 89 -5.39 8.07 -14.88
CA ALA A 89 -4.85 9.27 -14.24
C ALA A 89 -5.61 9.61 -12.95
N TYR A 90 -6.95 9.60 -12.99
CA TYR A 90 -7.80 9.84 -11.82
C TYR A 90 -7.52 8.85 -10.68
N TRP A 91 -7.60 7.55 -10.96
CA TRP A 91 -7.38 6.53 -9.94
C TRP A 91 -5.91 6.41 -9.54
N GLY A 92 -4.97 6.73 -10.42
CA GLY A 92 -3.57 6.86 -10.07
C GLY A 92 -3.37 7.97 -9.04
N HIS A 93 -4.01 9.12 -9.24
CA HIS A 93 -3.96 10.25 -8.32
C HIS A 93 -4.58 9.90 -6.97
N ILE A 94 -5.79 9.33 -6.96
CA ILE A 94 -6.44 8.80 -5.75
C ILE A 94 -5.53 7.76 -5.06
N GLY A 95 -4.93 6.87 -5.85
CA GLY A 95 -4.09 5.77 -5.39
C GLY A 95 -2.87 6.20 -4.58
N ILE A 96 -2.27 7.35 -4.89
CA ILE A 96 -1.03 7.83 -4.25
C ILE A 96 -1.18 9.11 -3.42
N MET A 97 -2.15 9.98 -3.74
CA MET A 97 -2.28 11.29 -3.08
C MET A 97 -3.41 11.35 -2.06
N SER A 98 -4.36 10.40 -2.07
CA SER A 98 -5.39 10.33 -1.03
C SER A 98 -4.77 10.14 0.36
N ASN A 99 -5.40 10.72 1.39
CA ASN A 99 -4.86 10.76 2.75
C ASN A 99 -3.41 11.30 2.82
N ALA A 100 -3.06 12.22 1.91
CA ALA A 100 -1.72 12.76 1.74
C ALA A 100 -0.64 11.68 1.51
N GLY A 101 -1.00 10.57 0.88
CA GLY A 101 -0.13 9.42 0.60
C GLY A 101 0.24 8.57 1.80
N GLN A 102 -0.36 8.82 2.97
CA GLN A 102 -0.19 8.02 4.19
C GLN A 102 -1.13 6.81 4.15
N VAL A 103 -0.98 5.97 3.12
CA VAL A 103 -1.79 4.77 2.86
C VAL A 103 -0.84 3.61 2.55
N CYS A 104 -0.96 2.50 3.27
CA CYS A 104 -0.07 1.33 3.10
C CYS A 104 -0.15 0.69 1.70
N THR A 105 -1.29 0.84 1.02
CA THR A 105 -1.50 0.40 -0.37
C THR A 105 -1.21 1.48 -1.40
N ALA A 106 -0.66 2.63 -1.01
CA ALA A 106 -0.44 3.73 -1.92
C ALA A 106 0.34 3.28 -3.16
N ASN A 107 -0.19 3.61 -4.34
CA ASN A 107 0.41 3.22 -5.63
C ASN A 107 1.60 4.12 -5.98
N SER A 108 2.67 4.01 -5.20
CA SER A 108 3.84 4.87 -5.32
C SER A 108 4.77 4.53 -6.49
N ARG A 109 4.59 3.35 -7.12
CA ARG A 109 5.27 2.97 -8.37
C ARG A 109 4.24 2.85 -9.49
N ILE A 110 4.27 3.77 -10.44
CA ILE A 110 3.33 3.84 -11.56
C ILE A 110 4.09 3.43 -12.82
N PHE A 111 3.76 2.27 -13.37
CA PHE A 111 4.30 1.73 -14.61
C PHE A 111 3.33 2.01 -15.77
N VAL A 112 3.81 2.62 -16.83
CA VAL A 112 2.98 3.04 -17.96
C VAL A 112 3.60 2.53 -19.25
N HIS A 113 2.76 1.97 -20.13
CA HIS A 113 3.23 1.45 -21.40
C HIS A 113 3.81 2.57 -22.28
N GLU A 114 4.96 2.35 -22.92
CA GLU A 114 5.75 3.41 -23.58
C GLU A 114 4.94 4.23 -24.61
N LYS A 115 4.06 3.56 -25.38
CA LYS A 115 3.21 4.20 -26.39
C LYS A 115 2.23 5.25 -25.87
N ILE A 116 1.87 5.18 -24.58
CA ILE A 116 0.90 6.08 -23.95
C ILE A 116 1.54 6.88 -22.80
N TYR A 117 2.86 6.79 -22.62
CA TYR A 117 3.55 7.34 -21.46
C TYR A 117 3.36 8.85 -21.34
N ASP A 118 3.62 9.61 -22.41
CA ASP A 118 3.54 11.07 -22.38
C ASP A 118 2.10 11.56 -22.16
N ASP A 119 1.13 10.91 -22.80
CA ASP A 119 -0.29 11.24 -22.68
C ASP A 119 -0.84 10.96 -21.28
N PHE A 120 -0.47 9.81 -20.70
CA PHE A 120 -0.81 9.51 -19.31
C PHE A 120 -0.15 10.49 -18.36
N LEU A 121 1.16 10.74 -18.53
CA LEU A 121 1.92 11.61 -17.63
C LEU A 121 1.33 13.02 -17.61
N ARG A 122 0.98 13.58 -18.78
CA ARG A 122 0.32 14.87 -18.88
C ARG A 122 -0.99 14.90 -18.07
N ARG A 123 -1.89 13.94 -18.30
CA ARG A 123 -3.19 13.86 -17.58
C ARG A 123 -3.02 13.64 -16.08
N PHE A 124 -2.05 12.82 -15.69
CA PHE A 124 -1.75 12.54 -14.28
C PHE A 124 -1.18 13.79 -13.57
N LEU A 125 -0.28 14.53 -14.22
CA LEU A 125 0.25 15.79 -13.69
C LEU A 125 -0.85 16.87 -13.57
N GLU A 126 -1.70 17.01 -14.60
CA GLU A 126 -2.87 17.92 -14.57
C GLU A 126 -3.80 17.57 -13.39
N THR A 127 -4.12 16.29 -13.22
CA THR A 127 -4.96 15.80 -12.12
C THR A 127 -4.31 16.08 -10.77
N ALA A 128 -3.03 15.75 -10.60
CA ALA A 128 -2.31 15.93 -9.34
C ALA A 128 -2.13 17.42 -8.97
N ALA A 129 -1.89 18.28 -9.95
CA ALA A 129 -1.77 19.73 -9.74
C ALA A 129 -3.10 20.40 -9.40
N SER A 130 -4.23 19.82 -9.83
CA SER A 130 -5.58 20.34 -9.52
C SER A 130 -6.01 20.07 -8.07
N ALA A 131 -5.32 19.18 -7.35
CA ALA A 131 -5.70 18.77 -6.01
C ALA A 131 -5.46 19.89 -4.98
N LYS A 132 -6.53 20.33 -4.31
CA LYS A 132 -6.42 21.35 -3.26
C LYS A 132 -5.77 20.77 -2.01
N VAL A 133 -4.59 21.28 -1.68
CA VAL A 133 -3.91 21.03 -0.40
C VAL A 133 -4.32 22.11 0.59
N GLY A 134 -4.83 21.75 1.77
CA GLY A 134 -5.37 22.76 2.68
C GLY A 134 -5.91 22.26 4.00
N ASP A 135 -6.73 23.10 4.63
CA ASP A 135 -7.38 22.79 5.91
C ASP A 135 -8.22 21.49 5.78
N PRO A 136 -7.94 20.45 6.57
CA PRO A 136 -8.67 19.18 6.51
C PRO A 136 -10.17 19.31 6.86
N PHE A 137 -10.61 20.42 7.46
CA PHE A 137 -12.03 20.69 7.73
C PHE A 137 -12.73 21.47 6.62
N ALA A 138 -12.01 21.99 5.63
CA ALA A 138 -12.61 22.68 4.50
C ALA A 138 -13.18 21.67 3.48
N ALA A 139 -14.41 21.89 3.02
CA ALA A 139 -15.15 20.96 2.18
C ALA A 139 -14.51 20.69 0.81
N ASP A 140 -13.69 21.61 0.31
CA ASP A 140 -13.02 21.52 -0.98
C ASP A 140 -11.55 21.08 -0.87
N THR A 141 -11.04 20.79 0.34
CA THR A 141 -9.71 20.23 0.53
C THR A 141 -9.68 18.76 0.11
N PHE A 142 -8.75 18.42 -0.79
CA PHE A 142 -8.46 17.04 -1.15
C PHE A 142 -7.37 16.43 -0.27
N GLN A 143 -6.30 17.19 -0.02
CA GLN A 143 -5.12 16.73 0.70
C GLN A 143 -4.86 17.56 1.95
N GLY A 144 -4.87 16.89 3.11
CA GLY A 144 -4.49 17.48 4.39
C GLY A 144 -2.98 17.46 4.67
N PRO A 145 -2.55 17.81 5.89
CA PRO A 145 -1.15 17.75 6.29
C PRO A 145 -0.68 16.32 6.56
N GLN A 146 0.63 16.14 6.64
CA GLN A 146 1.23 14.93 7.21
C GLN A 146 0.96 14.84 8.71
N VAL A 147 0.98 13.62 9.26
CA VAL A 147 0.60 13.38 10.66
C VAL A 147 1.53 14.06 11.68
N SER A 148 2.79 14.30 11.32
CA SER A 148 3.79 14.90 12.21
C SER A 148 4.90 15.62 11.44
N GLN A 149 5.68 16.43 12.16
CA GLN A 149 6.90 17.04 11.64
C GLN A 149 7.91 15.97 11.17
N THR A 150 8.15 14.94 11.99
CA THR A 150 9.06 13.84 11.64
C THR A 150 8.67 13.17 10.32
N GLN A 151 7.36 12.95 10.10
CA GLN A 151 6.88 12.34 8.87
C GLN A 151 7.12 13.25 7.66
N ARG A 152 6.80 14.55 7.78
CA ARG A 152 7.08 15.55 6.75
C ARG A 152 8.56 15.60 6.41
N ASP A 153 9.41 15.71 7.42
CA ASP A 153 10.86 15.86 7.24
C ASP A 153 11.47 14.59 6.61
N ASN A 154 10.96 13.39 6.95
CA ASN A 154 11.35 12.14 6.27
C ASN A 154 10.91 12.10 4.80
N ILE A 155 9.70 12.58 4.47
CA ILE A 155 9.23 12.67 3.08
C ILE A 155 10.14 13.61 2.28
N LEU A 156 10.44 14.80 2.82
CA LEU A 156 11.34 15.78 2.19
C LEU A 156 12.74 15.18 1.97
N ARG A 157 13.26 14.41 2.94
CA ARG A 157 14.52 13.68 2.79
C ARG A 157 14.49 12.74 1.57
N TYR A 158 13.43 11.93 1.40
CA TYR A 158 13.30 11.05 0.23
C TYR A 158 13.20 11.82 -1.09
N ILE A 159 12.53 12.98 -1.10
CA ILE A 159 12.46 13.84 -2.27
C ILE A 159 13.87 14.32 -2.66
N GLU A 160 14.69 14.74 -1.70
CA GLU A 160 16.08 15.12 -1.96
C GLU A 160 16.94 13.93 -2.43
N LEU A 161 16.72 12.72 -1.89
CA LEU A 161 17.36 11.50 -2.40
C LEU A 161 16.97 11.23 -3.86
N GLY A 162 15.70 11.35 -4.21
CA GLY A 162 15.25 11.18 -5.60
C GLY A 162 15.96 12.12 -6.56
N LYS A 163 16.11 13.39 -6.18
CA LYS A 163 16.87 14.38 -6.97
C LYS A 163 18.35 14.01 -7.08
N SER A 164 18.98 13.62 -5.96
CA SER A 164 20.43 13.33 -5.93
C SER A 164 20.81 12.04 -6.66
N GLU A 165 19.91 11.06 -6.73
CA GLU A 165 20.08 9.82 -7.48
C GLU A 165 19.83 10.00 -9.00
N GLY A 166 19.37 11.17 -9.42
CA GLY A 166 19.19 11.55 -10.83
C GLY A 166 17.80 11.33 -11.40
N ALA A 167 16.78 11.15 -10.55
CA ALA A 167 15.39 11.20 -11.00
C ALA A 167 14.99 12.64 -11.37
N THR A 168 14.02 12.78 -12.27
CA THR A 168 13.52 14.08 -12.70
C THR A 168 12.27 14.45 -11.91
N LEU A 169 12.30 15.60 -11.24
CA LEU A 169 11.14 16.14 -10.54
C LEU A 169 10.19 16.80 -11.55
N ALA A 170 9.03 16.20 -11.78
CA ALA A 170 8.02 16.67 -12.73
C ALA A 170 6.94 17.56 -12.08
N LEU A 171 6.68 17.38 -10.78
CA LEU A 171 5.73 18.18 -10.00
C LEU A 171 6.14 18.21 -8.52
N GLY A 172 5.87 19.34 -7.85
CA GLY A 172 5.94 19.47 -6.40
C GLY A 172 7.36 19.44 -5.84
N GLY A 173 7.59 18.59 -4.84
CA GLY A 173 8.93 18.33 -4.30
C GLY A 173 9.39 19.29 -3.21
N LYS A 174 8.46 19.96 -2.52
CA LYS A 174 8.74 20.89 -1.41
C LYS A 174 7.58 20.96 -0.41
N VAL A 175 7.79 21.73 0.66
CA VAL A 175 6.74 22.13 1.61
C VAL A 175 5.70 22.98 0.89
N HIS A 176 4.42 22.76 1.20
CA HIS A 176 3.35 23.62 0.68
C HIS A 176 3.20 24.86 1.58
N GLU A 177 3.94 25.92 1.26
CA GLU A 177 4.14 27.10 2.13
C GLU A 177 2.88 27.88 2.49
N THR A 178 1.86 27.85 1.62
CA THR A 178 0.62 28.62 1.81
C THR A 178 -0.52 27.81 2.45
N ALA A 179 -0.40 26.48 2.53
CA ALA A 179 -1.46 25.65 3.09
C ALA A 179 -1.53 25.85 4.62
N GLY A 180 -2.74 25.77 5.17
CA GLY A 180 -2.96 25.94 6.61
C GLY A 180 -2.51 27.31 7.15
N ASN A 181 -2.56 28.36 6.32
CA ASN A 181 -2.07 29.70 6.64
C ASN A 181 -0.58 29.70 7.06
N GLY A 182 0.24 28.91 6.35
CA GLY A 182 1.68 28.76 6.63
C GLY A 182 2.01 27.95 7.88
N LYS A 183 1.04 27.28 8.47
CA LYS A 183 1.22 26.39 9.63
C LYS A 183 0.85 24.96 9.25
N GLY A 184 1.47 24.00 9.94
CA GLY A 184 1.20 22.57 9.75
C GLY A 184 2.25 21.86 8.91
N TYR A 185 2.03 20.56 8.72
CA TYR A 185 3.03 19.65 8.13
C TYR A 185 2.71 19.32 6.68
N PHE A 186 2.49 20.34 5.85
CA PHE A 186 2.06 20.15 4.47
C PHE A 186 3.23 19.87 3.52
N VAL A 187 3.01 18.95 2.58
CA VAL A 187 3.93 18.62 1.47
C VAL A 187 3.14 18.70 0.18
N GLU A 188 3.73 19.25 -0.88
CA GLU A 188 3.09 19.28 -2.20
C GLU A 188 2.97 17.87 -2.80
N PRO A 189 1.88 17.56 -3.54
CA PRO A 189 1.83 16.38 -4.39
C PRO A 189 3.08 16.34 -5.29
N THR A 190 3.83 15.26 -5.22
CA THR A 190 5.16 15.17 -5.83
C THR A 190 5.20 14.03 -6.83
N VAL A 191 5.70 14.31 -8.03
CA VAL A 191 5.84 13.32 -9.11
C VAL A 191 7.27 13.31 -9.61
N PHE A 192 7.89 12.14 -9.57
CA PHE A 192 9.18 11.86 -10.19
C PHE A 192 9.00 11.05 -11.47
N THR A 193 9.77 11.39 -12.49
CA THR A 193 9.97 10.64 -13.73
C THR A 193 11.44 10.27 -13.87
N ASN A 194 11.79 9.52 -14.92
CA ASN A 194 13.17 9.05 -15.14
C ASN A 194 13.75 8.29 -13.92
N VAL A 195 12.87 7.57 -13.20
CA VAL A 195 13.23 6.80 -12.02
C VAL A 195 13.81 5.46 -12.47
N LYS A 196 14.89 5.02 -11.82
CA LYS A 196 15.54 3.72 -12.06
C LYS A 196 15.18 2.73 -10.95
N ASP A 197 15.23 1.45 -11.29
CA ASP A 197 14.78 0.37 -10.42
C ASP A 197 15.65 0.18 -9.15
N ASP A 198 16.80 0.86 -9.03
CA ASP A 198 17.70 0.83 -7.87
C ASP A 198 17.58 2.04 -6.95
N MET A 199 16.84 3.07 -7.35
CA MET A 199 16.67 4.31 -6.57
C MET A 199 15.88 4.09 -5.27
N ALA A 200 16.21 4.85 -4.23
CA ALA A 200 15.52 4.78 -2.94
C ALA A 200 14.03 5.09 -3.09
N ILE A 201 13.66 6.10 -3.89
CA ILE A 201 12.26 6.46 -4.16
C ILE A 201 11.49 5.36 -4.91
N TYR A 202 12.19 4.43 -5.57
CA TYR A 202 11.62 3.24 -6.19
C TYR A 202 11.54 2.06 -5.22
N ARG A 203 12.54 1.85 -4.36
CA ARG A 203 12.64 0.66 -3.51
C ARG A 203 11.91 0.79 -2.17
N GLU A 204 11.94 1.96 -1.56
CA GLU A 204 11.53 2.17 -0.17
C GLU A 204 10.16 2.84 -0.05
N GLU A 205 9.42 2.50 1.01
CA GLU A 205 8.13 3.12 1.32
C GLU A 205 8.37 4.53 1.89
N ILE A 206 7.91 5.55 1.15
CA ILE A 206 8.03 6.97 1.56
C ILE A 206 6.90 7.36 2.52
N PHE A 207 5.71 6.78 2.32
CA PHE A 207 4.50 7.05 3.10
C PHE A 207 4.09 8.53 3.10
N GLY A 208 4.09 9.11 1.90
CA GLY A 208 3.73 10.50 1.61
C GLY A 208 3.27 10.65 0.15
N PRO A 209 2.88 11.85 -0.28
CA PRO A 209 2.23 12.09 -1.57
C PRO A 209 3.29 12.16 -2.69
N VAL A 210 4.06 11.09 -2.88
CA VAL A 210 5.22 11.00 -3.78
C VAL A 210 5.07 9.81 -4.71
N ALA A 211 4.90 10.07 -6.00
CA ALA A 211 4.79 9.06 -7.04
C ALA A 211 6.07 8.96 -7.88
N ALA A 212 6.51 7.75 -8.17
CA ALA A 212 7.51 7.45 -9.20
C ALA A 212 6.80 6.91 -10.45
N VAL A 213 6.89 7.61 -11.58
CA VAL A 213 6.30 7.23 -12.87
C VAL A 213 7.40 6.70 -13.78
N LEU A 214 7.22 5.50 -14.32
CA LEU A 214 8.18 4.75 -15.12
C LEU A 214 7.51 4.19 -16.36
N SER A 215 8.28 4.07 -17.45
CA SER A 215 7.81 3.40 -18.66
C SER A 215 8.14 1.90 -18.64
N PHE A 216 7.38 1.12 -19.41
CA PHE A 216 7.70 -0.27 -19.79
C PHE A 216 7.31 -0.50 -21.26
N LYS A 217 7.95 -1.49 -21.93
CA LYS A 217 7.80 -1.66 -23.38
C LYS A 217 6.91 -2.81 -23.79
N THR A 218 7.12 -3.99 -23.22
CA THR A 218 6.50 -5.22 -23.74
C THR A 218 5.91 -6.09 -22.65
N GLU A 219 4.85 -6.79 -23.02
CA GLU A 219 4.20 -7.82 -22.19
C GLU A 219 5.02 -9.10 -22.04
N GLU A 220 6.18 -9.25 -22.66
CA GLU A 220 6.92 -10.51 -22.64
C GLU A 220 8.41 -10.26 -22.47
N GLU A 221 8.92 -10.46 -21.25
CA GLU A 221 10.35 -10.59 -21.00
C GLU A 221 10.71 -12.07 -20.93
N VAL A 222 11.70 -12.49 -21.73
CA VAL A 222 12.32 -13.81 -21.59
C VAL A 222 13.27 -13.73 -20.40
N VAL A 223 12.87 -14.33 -19.27
CA VAL A 223 13.70 -14.36 -18.05
C VAL A 223 14.69 -15.52 -18.11
N TRP A 224 15.98 -15.20 -18.07
CA TRP A 224 17.04 -16.19 -17.94
C TRP A 224 17.30 -16.52 -16.47
N PRO A 225 17.49 -17.79 -16.09
CA PRO A 225 17.87 -18.15 -14.72
C PRO A 225 19.17 -17.44 -14.31
N LYS A 226 19.18 -16.80 -13.12
CA LYS A 226 20.40 -16.19 -12.57
C LYS A 226 21.51 -17.24 -12.48
N GLY A 227 22.65 -16.97 -13.12
CA GLY A 227 23.84 -17.82 -13.10
C GLY A 227 24.05 -18.72 -14.33
N LEU A 228 23.10 -18.78 -15.27
CA LEU A 228 23.24 -19.56 -16.52
C LEU A 228 23.46 -18.64 -17.72
N LYS A 229 24.47 -18.95 -18.55
CA LYS A 229 24.74 -18.23 -19.80
C LYS A 229 23.68 -18.59 -20.85
N LYS A 230 23.24 -17.61 -21.65
CA LYS A 230 22.25 -17.78 -22.75
C LYS A 230 22.54 -18.98 -23.66
N ALA A 231 23.81 -19.18 -24.01
CA ALA A 231 24.24 -20.30 -24.85
C ALA A 231 24.00 -21.68 -24.19
N THR A 232 24.12 -21.77 -22.86
CA THR A 232 23.90 -23.01 -22.11
C THR A 232 22.42 -23.41 -22.08
N VAL A 233 21.52 -22.44 -21.95
CA VAL A 233 20.07 -22.69 -21.94
C VAL A 233 19.59 -23.15 -23.32
N LEU A 234 20.09 -22.53 -24.40
CA LEU A 234 19.79 -22.94 -25.77
C LEU A 234 20.36 -24.33 -26.11
N ALA A 235 21.55 -24.66 -25.61
CA ALA A 235 22.20 -25.95 -25.85
C ALA A 235 21.52 -27.14 -25.14
N LEU A 236 20.78 -26.90 -24.05
CA LEU A 236 20.08 -27.94 -23.31
C LEU A 236 18.73 -28.34 -23.93
N GLY A 237 18.37 -27.81 -25.11
CA GLY A 237 17.09 -28.11 -25.76
C GLY A 237 15.87 -27.58 -24.99
N TYR A 238 16.07 -26.68 -24.02
CA TYR A 238 15.00 -25.87 -23.45
C TYR A 238 14.59 -24.82 -24.48
N ASP A 239 13.79 -25.25 -25.44
CA ASP A 239 13.25 -24.43 -26.50
C ASP A 239 12.24 -23.45 -25.88
N ALA A 240 12.70 -22.27 -25.46
CA ALA A 240 11.89 -21.19 -24.86
C ALA A 240 10.90 -21.60 -23.73
N MET A 241 11.05 -22.79 -23.13
CA MET A 241 10.14 -23.32 -22.11
C MET A 241 10.52 -22.79 -20.72
N MET A 242 10.69 -21.46 -20.61
CA MET A 242 11.01 -20.75 -19.37
C MET A 242 10.31 -19.38 -19.40
N TYR A 243 9.14 -19.33 -18.77
CA TYR A 243 8.36 -18.17 -18.32
C TYR A 243 8.48 -16.88 -19.13
N LYS A 244 7.54 -16.67 -20.07
CA LYS A 244 7.09 -15.32 -20.46
C LYS A 244 6.41 -14.68 -19.24
N ILE A 245 7.18 -14.02 -18.39
CA ILE A 245 6.63 -13.06 -17.44
C ILE A 245 6.67 -11.71 -18.13
N GLU A 246 5.59 -10.96 -18.00
CA GLU A 246 5.55 -9.63 -18.58
C GLU A 246 6.60 -8.77 -17.85
N GLU A 247 7.45 -8.05 -18.59
CA GLU A 247 8.54 -7.19 -18.03
C GLU A 247 8.03 -6.40 -16.83
N VAL A 248 6.85 -5.82 -17.00
CA VAL A 248 6.16 -5.02 -15.99
C VAL A 248 5.74 -5.82 -14.77
N VAL A 249 5.33 -7.09 -14.91
CA VAL A 249 5.01 -7.96 -13.77
C VAL A 249 6.27 -8.30 -12.99
N ARG A 250 7.40 -8.57 -13.68
CA ARG A 250 8.68 -8.80 -13.00
C ARG A 250 9.10 -7.57 -12.19
N ARG A 251 9.06 -6.38 -12.79
CA ARG A 251 9.43 -5.12 -12.12
C ARG A 251 8.45 -4.76 -10.99
N ALA A 252 7.15 -4.95 -11.22
CA ALA A 252 6.12 -4.80 -10.19
C ALA A 252 6.37 -5.71 -8.98
N ASN A 253 6.76 -6.97 -9.23
CA ASN A 253 7.11 -7.94 -8.19
C ASN A 253 8.52 -7.76 -7.60
N ASP A 254 9.40 -6.97 -8.22
CA ASP A 254 10.78 -6.73 -7.75
C ASP A 254 10.80 -5.74 -6.57
N THR A 255 10.29 -6.22 -5.44
CA THR A 255 10.24 -5.51 -4.16
C THR A 255 10.04 -6.52 -3.03
N PHE A 256 10.44 -6.16 -1.82
CA PHE A 256 10.18 -6.94 -0.60
C PHE A 256 8.69 -6.95 -0.21
N PHE A 257 7.91 -6.02 -0.76
CA PHE A 257 6.51 -5.81 -0.43
C PHE A 257 5.54 -6.53 -1.38
N GLY A 258 4.27 -6.59 -0.98
CA GLY A 258 3.21 -7.24 -1.75
C GLY A 258 1.82 -7.00 -1.19
N LEU A 259 1.50 -5.75 -0.80
CA LEU A 259 0.21 -5.45 -0.16
C LEU A 259 -0.92 -5.27 -1.17
N GLY A 260 -0.85 -4.21 -1.98
CA GLY A 260 -1.82 -3.90 -3.04
C GLY A 260 -1.17 -3.85 -4.42
N ALA A 261 -2.00 -3.77 -5.45
CA ALA A 261 -1.60 -3.46 -6.82
C ALA A 261 -2.80 -2.96 -7.61
N ALA A 262 -2.59 -2.10 -8.60
CA ALA A 262 -3.63 -1.66 -9.52
C ALA A 262 -3.24 -1.95 -10.98
N LEU A 263 -4.22 -2.32 -11.79
CA LEU A 263 -4.05 -2.71 -13.20
C LEU A 263 -5.10 -2.00 -14.06
N PHE A 264 -4.67 -1.23 -15.05
CA PHE A 264 -5.53 -0.51 -15.99
C PHE A 264 -5.39 -1.11 -17.40
N THR A 265 -6.49 -1.67 -17.90
CA THR A 265 -6.57 -2.29 -19.23
C THR A 265 -8.03 -2.60 -19.59
N LYS A 266 -8.35 -2.67 -20.88
CA LYS A 266 -9.66 -3.12 -21.38
C LYS A 266 -9.69 -4.62 -21.69
N ASP A 267 -8.53 -5.25 -21.87
CA ASP A 267 -8.41 -6.69 -22.11
C ASP A 267 -8.58 -7.52 -20.81
N VAL A 268 -9.73 -8.19 -20.71
CA VAL A 268 -10.06 -9.09 -19.59
C VAL A 268 -9.15 -10.33 -19.55
N SER A 269 -8.66 -10.79 -20.69
CA SER A 269 -7.72 -11.93 -20.74
C SER A 269 -6.38 -11.56 -20.11
N ARG A 270 -5.89 -10.34 -20.40
CA ARG A 270 -4.72 -9.75 -19.75
C ARG A 270 -4.91 -9.63 -18.24
N VAL A 271 -6.07 -9.14 -17.80
CA VAL A 271 -6.40 -9.07 -16.36
C VAL A 271 -6.18 -10.41 -15.67
N HIS A 272 -6.78 -11.48 -16.19
CA HIS A 272 -6.64 -12.80 -15.58
C HIS A 272 -5.20 -13.32 -15.64
N ARG A 273 -4.46 -13.04 -16.72
CA ARG A 273 -3.07 -13.49 -16.89
C ARG A 273 -2.11 -12.78 -15.94
N ILE A 274 -2.25 -11.47 -15.78
CA ILE A 274 -1.39 -10.64 -14.94
C ILE A 274 -1.68 -10.88 -13.46
N THR A 275 -2.95 -10.83 -13.06
CA THR A 275 -3.35 -10.93 -11.64
C THR A 275 -2.88 -12.23 -11.00
N ARG A 276 -2.87 -13.35 -11.74
CA ARG A 276 -2.29 -14.64 -11.29
C ARG A 276 -0.79 -14.60 -11.01
N LYS A 277 -0.05 -13.68 -11.65
CA LYS A 277 1.40 -13.55 -11.53
C LYS A 277 1.81 -12.42 -10.59
N MET A 278 0.92 -11.47 -10.28
CA MET A 278 1.19 -10.41 -9.32
C MET A 278 1.28 -10.96 -7.92
N GLN A 279 2.34 -10.61 -7.20
CA GLN A 279 2.57 -11.02 -5.82
C GLN A 279 2.04 -9.94 -4.86
N SER A 280 0.74 -9.65 -4.97
CA SER A 280 0.03 -8.68 -4.14
C SER A 280 -1.22 -9.29 -3.51
N GLY A 281 -1.51 -8.90 -2.27
CA GLY A 281 -2.68 -9.35 -1.52
C GLY A 281 -4.01 -8.98 -2.14
N THR A 282 -4.06 -7.78 -2.71
CA THR A 282 -5.22 -7.24 -3.40
C THR A 282 -4.76 -6.66 -4.73
N VAL A 283 -5.51 -6.94 -5.80
CA VAL A 283 -5.29 -6.34 -7.13
C VAL A 283 -6.57 -5.67 -7.59
N TRP A 284 -6.54 -4.36 -7.80
CA TRP A 284 -7.64 -3.58 -8.36
C TRP A 284 -7.51 -3.53 -9.88
N VAL A 285 -8.65 -3.64 -10.58
CA VAL A 285 -8.70 -3.56 -12.05
C VAL A 285 -9.53 -2.35 -12.43
N ASN A 286 -8.93 -1.41 -13.15
CA ASN A 286 -9.52 -0.14 -13.56
C ASN A 286 -10.04 0.73 -12.39
N SER A 287 -9.48 0.54 -11.19
CA SER A 287 -9.70 1.35 -10.00
C SER A 287 -8.49 1.27 -9.06
N SER A 288 -8.52 1.95 -7.91
CA SER A 288 -7.51 1.79 -6.86
C SER A 288 -8.07 2.07 -5.46
N ASN A 289 -7.51 1.41 -4.44
CA ASN A 289 -7.79 1.61 -3.01
C ASN A 289 -9.25 1.41 -2.56
N ASN A 290 -10.12 0.87 -3.40
CA ASN A 290 -11.45 0.45 -2.96
C ASN A 290 -11.30 -0.76 -2.02
N SER A 291 -12.08 -0.81 -0.95
CA SER A 291 -12.07 -1.92 0.00
C SER A 291 -13.49 -2.32 0.39
N ASP A 292 -13.65 -3.58 0.76
CA ASP A 292 -14.91 -4.14 1.27
C ASP A 292 -14.59 -5.00 2.48
N ILE A 293 -15.34 -4.83 3.58
CA ILE A 293 -15.11 -5.54 4.84
C ILE A 293 -15.30 -7.06 4.70
N ARG A 294 -16.01 -7.51 3.66
CA ARG A 294 -16.27 -8.94 3.38
C ARG A 294 -15.14 -9.59 2.58
N ALA A 295 -14.29 -8.79 1.94
CA ALA A 295 -13.16 -9.28 1.16
C ALA A 295 -11.90 -9.36 2.05
N PRO A 296 -11.12 -10.45 1.99
CA PRO A 296 -9.89 -10.55 2.76
C PRO A 296 -8.84 -9.55 2.25
N PHE A 297 -8.08 -8.97 3.16
CA PHE A 297 -7.04 -7.99 2.89
C PHE A 297 -5.77 -8.32 3.66
N GLY A 298 -4.60 -8.21 3.03
CA GLY A 298 -3.31 -8.43 3.68
C GLY A 298 -2.23 -8.85 2.70
N GLY A 299 -0.97 -8.71 3.08
CA GLY A 299 0.14 -8.75 2.13
C GLY A 299 0.68 -10.13 1.77
N PHE A 300 1.37 -10.18 0.64
CA PHE A 300 2.39 -11.17 0.33
C PHE A 300 3.75 -10.69 0.90
N LYS A 301 4.73 -11.60 0.95
CA LYS A 301 6.12 -11.30 1.31
C LYS A 301 6.22 -10.57 2.66
N GLN A 302 6.98 -9.48 2.74
CA GLN A 302 7.17 -8.72 3.97
C GLN A 302 6.03 -7.74 4.28
N SER A 303 4.99 -7.64 3.43
CA SER A 303 3.84 -6.77 3.68
C SER A 303 2.85 -7.32 4.72
N GLY A 304 3.02 -8.57 5.17
CA GLY A 304 2.25 -9.12 6.28
C GLY A 304 2.19 -10.65 6.29
N ILE A 305 1.73 -11.19 7.42
CA ILE A 305 1.43 -12.62 7.61
C ILE A 305 -0.06 -12.73 7.99
N GLY A 306 -0.79 -13.60 7.28
CA GLY A 306 -2.24 -13.74 7.44
C GLY A 306 -3.05 -12.69 6.67
N ARG A 307 -4.34 -12.60 6.99
CA ARG A 307 -5.31 -11.68 6.37
C ARG A 307 -6.23 -11.09 7.43
N GLU A 308 -6.76 -9.91 7.14
CA GLU A 308 -7.82 -9.23 7.86
C GLU A 308 -9.06 -9.14 6.98
N CYS A 309 -10.20 -8.76 7.55
CA CYS A 309 -11.47 -8.69 6.84
C CYS A 309 -11.93 -10.06 6.27
N GLY A 310 -13.17 -10.12 5.80
CA GLY A 310 -13.78 -11.36 5.29
C GLY A 310 -13.71 -12.54 6.27
N HIS A 311 -13.84 -13.76 5.73
CA HIS A 311 -13.76 -14.98 6.53
C HIS A 311 -12.36 -15.22 7.10
N ALA A 312 -11.32 -14.99 6.30
CA ALA A 312 -9.93 -15.18 6.72
C ALA A 312 -9.55 -14.30 7.93
N GLY A 313 -10.11 -13.09 8.02
CA GLY A 313 -9.94 -12.21 9.17
C GLY A 313 -10.62 -12.72 10.44
N ILE A 314 -11.67 -13.53 10.34
CA ILE A 314 -12.33 -14.19 11.48
C ILE A 314 -11.50 -15.41 11.93
N GLU A 315 -11.11 -16.26 10.98
CA GLU A 315 -10.28 -17.45 11.24
C GLU A 315 -8.98 -17.08 11.99
N ALA A 316 -8.41 -15.91 11.66
CA ALA A 316 -7.22 -15.35 12.27
C ALA A 316 -7.30 -15.13 13.80
N TYR A 317 -8.50 -15.18 14.40
CA TYR A 317 -8.78 -15.04 15.83
C TYR A 317 -9.39 -16.30 16.47
N THR A 318 -9.30 -17.46 15.80
CA THR A 318 -9.83 -18.73 16.28
C THR A 318 -8.73 -19.78 16.43
N ASN A 319 -8.97 -20.80 17.26
CA ASN A 319 -8.14 -21.99 17.36
C ASN A 319 -8.99 -23.23 17.08
N ILE A 320 -8.47 -24.13 16.25
CA ILE A 320 -9.13 -25.40 15.93
C ILE A 320 -8.71 -26.45 16.95
N LYS A 321 -9.69 -27.13 17.56
CA LYS A 321 -9.48 -28.24 18.49
C LYS A 321 -10.14 -29.50 17.93
N THR A 322 -9.33 -30.54 17.71
CA THR A 322 -9.85 -31.86 17.32
C THR A 322 -10.08 -32.69 18.59
N VAL A 323 -11.29 -33.26 18.73
CA VAL A 323 -11.68 -34.09 19.89
C VAL A 323 -12.12 -35.45 19.39
N TYR A 324 -11.45 -36.50 19.86
CA TYR A 324 -11.87 -37.89 19.65
C TYR A 324 -12.52 -38.40 20.93
N ILE A 325 -13.71 -38.97 20.80
CA ILE A 325 -14.40 -39.64 21.91
C ILE A 325 -14.62 -41.08 21.46
N THR A 326 -13.98 -42.02 22.15
CA THR A 326 -14.29 -43.45 21.98
C THR A 326 -15.44 -43.76 22.92
N LEU A 327 -16.54 -44.23 22.36
CA LEU A 327 -17.67 -44.78 23.10
C LEU A 327 -17.67 -46.28 22.82
N ASP A 328 -17.77 -47.06 23.89
CA ASP A 328 -17.65 -48.53 23.97
C ASP A 328 -18.22 -49.31 22.77
#